data_AF-A0A5Q2W4Y7-F1
#
_entry.id   AF-A0A5Q2W4Y7-F1
#
_cell.length_a   1.000
_cell.length_b   1.000
_cell.length_c   1.000
_cell.angle_alpha   90.00
_cell.angle_beta   90.00
_cell.angle_gamma   90.00
#
_symmetry.space_group_name_H-M   'P 1'
#
loop_
_entity.id
_entity.type
_entity.pdbx_description
1 polymer ?
#
loop_
_entity_poly.entity_id
_entity_poly.type
_entity_poly.pdbx_seq_one_letter_code
_entity_poly.pdbx_strand_id
1 'polypeptide(L)'
;MTDERADLTELTAVELVAAYASGEASPVEATRAVLDRISRDDDDLNAFCLVDPEGALEEAARSEARWREAHPKGLLDGVPISIKDIFLTDGWPTLRGSRAVESNQPWRVDSPVAARLRADGMVFVGKTTTPELAWKAVTDSPLTGITRNPADPALTTGGSSGGAAAAVAAGMGPVAVGTDGGGSIRIPASFCGIVGFKPTYGRVPMFPASPFGQLAHAGPMTRTVEDAALLMDILSLPDHRDPNQLAPPRTTFRGEFNREVAGLHVAYSRDLGYVEVDPEVGAIIDAVVARIDEAGLHVAAADPGFTDPLEPFEQLWAAGAAALLRTMPGVRETIDPALGRVWDDGEKLTAVEYVQARGVAAQLGITMGTFHEEHNVLLTPTMPIPAFEAGHDVPPGSGLRSWPQWTPFTYPFNMTGQPAISVPVGTTAAGLPVGLQIVGPRHSDDLVLAVARFVEWLLAG
;
A
#
# COMPACT_ATOMS: atom_id res chain seq x y z
N MET A 1 16.79 36.26 15.45
CA MET A 1 16.67 35.61 14.13
C MET A 1 16.70 34.13 14.39
N THR A 2 15.53 33.54 14.63
CA THR A 2 15.39 32.08 14.61
C THR A 2 15.54 31.66 13.16
N ASP A 3 16.59 30.90 12.90
CA ASP A 3 16.86 30.21 11.64
C ASP A 3 15.69 29.23 11.44
N GLU A 4 14.64 29.63 10.72
CA GLU A 4 13.57 28.71 10.29
C GLU A 4 14.16 27.77 9.25
N ARG A 5 14.92 26.77 9.71
CA ARG A 5 15.22 25.60 8.89
C ARG A 5 13.90 24.96 8.49
N ALA A 6 13.81 24.54 7.22
CA ALA A 6 12.68 23.75 6.74
C ALA A 6 12.44 22.55 7.67
N ASP A 7 11.19 22.29 8.00
CA ASP A 7 10.80 21.09 8.73
C ASP A 7 11.12 19.86 7.85
N LEU A 8 12.20 19.14 8.19
CA LEU A 8 12.68 18.01 7.41
C LEU A 8 11.64 16.87 7.30
N THR A 9 10.65 16.84 8.20
CA THR A 9 9.56 15.86 8.10
C THR A 9 8.57 16.15 6.99
N GLU A 10 8.56 17.37 6.43
CA GLU A 10 7.73 17.76 5.29
C GLU A 10 8.37 17.45 3.93
N LEU A 11 9.68 17.23 3.88
CA LEU A 11 10.40 16.93 2.63
C LEU A 11 10.10 15.53 2.10
N THR A 12 9.90 15.40 0.80
CA THR A 12 9.82 14.11 0.10
C THR A 12 11.13 13.33 0.21
N ALA A 13 11.11 12.02 -0.10
CA ALA A 13 12.35 11.24 -0.12
C ALA A 13 13.35 11.78 -1.15
N VAL A 14 12.87 12.24 -2.31
CA VAL A 14 13.69 12.90 -3.33
C VAL A 14 14.32 14.20 -2.83
N GLU A 15 13.55 15.05 -2.16
CA GLU A 15 14.05 16.32 -1.61
C GLU A 15 15.07 16.08 -0.49
N LEU A 16 14.87 15.06 0.35
CA LEU A 16 15.85 14.67 1.36
C LEU A 16 17.18 14.26 0.72
N VAL A 17 17.16 13.41 -0.31
CA VAL A 17 18.37 13.01 -1.05
C VAL A 17 19.06 14.23 -1.67
N ALA A 18 18.31 15.17 -2.24
CA ALA A 18 18.86 16.41 -2.79
C ALA A 18 19.53 17.27 -1.70
N ALA A 19 18.90 17.39 -0.53
CA ALA A 19 19.44 18.12 0.62
C ALA A 19 20.70 17.45 1.20
N TYR A 20 20.77 16.12 1.20
CA TYR A 20 21.99 15.38 1.60
C TYR A 20 23.13 15.62 0.61
N ALA A 21 22.83 15.63 -0.69
CA ALA A 21 23.81 15.86 -1.74
C ALA A 21 24.38 17.29 -1.71
N SER A 22 23.54 18.30 -1.41
CA SER A 22 23.96 19.70 -1.28
C SER A 22 24.61 20.02 0.06
N GLY A 23 24.42 19.17 1.08
CA GLY A 23 24.86 19.40 2.45
C GLY A 23 23.96 20.37 3.23
N GLU A 24 22.77 20.68 2.72
CA GLU A 24 21.75 21.50 3.40
C GLU A 24 21.13 20.78 4.60
N ALA A 25 21.04 19.45 4.54
CA ALA A 25 20.63 18.59 5.64
C ALA A 25 21.47 17.30 5.64
N SER A 26 21.38 16.52 6.71
CA SER A 26 22.02 15.19 6.78
C SER A 26 21.03 14.06 7.09
N PRO A 27 21.36 12.80 6.74
CA PRO A 27 20.57 11.64 7.14
C PRO A 27 20.30 11.57 8.63
N VAL A 28 21.25 12.01 9.47
CA VAL A 28 21.08 12.04 10.93
C VAL A 28 20.07 13.10 11.35
N GLU A 29 20.11 14.29 10.76
CA GLU A 29 19.15 15.36 11.06
C GLU A 29 17.73 14.95 10.64
N ALA A 30 17.56 14.37 9.46
CA ALA A 30 16.27 13.90 8.97
C ALA A 30 15.71 12.75 9.81
N THR A 31 16.53 11.75 10.14
CA THR A 31 16.11 10.63 11.01
C THR A 31 15.72 11.12 12.39
N ARG A 32 16.45 12.08 12.99
CA ARG A 32 16.06 12.70 14.26
C ARG A 32 14.71 13.39 14.15
N ALA A 33 14.51 14.19 13.10
CA ALA A 33 13.24 14.90 12.90
C ALA A 33 12.06 13.92 12.79
N VAL A 34 12.23 12.79 12.09
CA VAL A 34 11.22 11.73 11.99
C VAL A 34 10.97 11.06 13.34
N LEU A 35 12.01 10.70 14.09
CA LEU A 35 11.87 10.10 15.42
C LEU A 35 11.19 11.05 16.41
N ASP A 36 11.50 12.34 16.35
CA ASP A 36 10.88 13.37 17.18
C ASP A 36 9.39 13.54 16.82
N ARG A 37 9.02 13.45 15.54
CA ARG A 37 7.62 13.45 15.11
C ARG A 37 6.89 12.20 15.60
N ILE A 38 7.50 11.01 15.48
CA ILE A 38 6.93 9.75 16.01
C ILE A 38 6.67 9.87 17.51
N SER A 39 7.66 10.34 18.28
CA SER A 39 7.51 10.48 19.73
C SER A 39 6.43 11.47 20.15
N ARG A 40 6.04 12.41 19.28
CA ARG A 40 5.03 13.42 19.58
C ARG A 40 3.62 12.97 19.18
N ASP A 41 3.48 12.31 18.03
CA ASP A 41 2.18 12.11 17.39
C ASP A 41 1.69 10.65 17.42
N ASP A 42 2.58 9.66 17.60
CA ASP A 42 2.19 8.25 17.46
C ASP A 42 1.34 7.73 18.63
N ASP A 43 1.39 8.36 19.80
CA ASP A 43 0.52 7.98 20.93
C ASP A 43 -0.98 8.17 20.60
N ASP A 44 -1.31 9.17 19.77
CA ASP A 44 -2.68 9.45 19.33
C ASP A 44 -3.10 8.61 18.10
N LEU A 45 -2.13 8.22 17.28
CA LEU A 45 -2.37 7.55 15.99
C LEU A 45 -2.17 6.03 16.03
N ASN A 46 -1.28 5.54 16.90
CA ASN A 46 -0.89 4.14 17.02
C ASN A 46 -0.51 3.52 15.65
N ALA A 47 0.39 4.17 14.94
CA ALA A 47 0.85 3.78 13.61
C ALA A 47 2.05 2.82 13.66
N PHE A 48 2.85 2.85 14.74
CA PHE A 48 3.99 1.94 14.92
C PHE A 48 3.73 0.86 15.98
N CYS A 49 4.21 -0.36 15.71
CA CYS A 49 4.26 -1.44 16.69
C CYS A 49 5.68 -1.69 17.24
N LEU A 50 6.70 -1.10 16.58
CA LEU A 50 8.08 -1.09 17.00
C LEU A 50 8.74 0.16 16.42
N VAL A 51 9.51 0.87 17.24
CA VAL A 51 10.40 1.96 16.81
C VAL A 51 11.78 1.65 17.37
N ASP A 52 12.83 1.83 16.57
CA ASP A 52 14.22 1.56 16.95
C ASP A 52 15.08 2.83 16.80
N PRO A 53 14.95 3.80 17.73
CA PRO A 53 15.66 5.08 17.62
C PRO A 53 17.18 4.91 17.58
N GLU A 54 17.73 3.99 18.38
CA GLU A 54 19.16 3.75 18.47
C GLU A 54 19.70 3.17 17.16
N GLY A 55 19.08 2.08 16.67
CA GLY A 55 19.46 1.46 15.40
C GLY A 55 19.30 2.41 14.21
N ALA A 56 18.21 3.18 14.16
CA ALA A 56 17.96 4.15 13.11
C ALA A 56 19.03 5.25 13.07
N LEU A 57 19.43 5.79 14.23
CA LEU A 57 20.47 6.83 14.30
C LEU A 57 21.86 6.29 13.95
N GLU A 58 22.16 5.03 14.30
CA GLU A 58 23.40 4.37 13.86
C GLU A 58 23.44 4.16 12.34
N GLU A 59 22.34 3.70 11.74
CA GLU A 59 22.20 3.57 10.29
C GLU A 59 22.34 4.92 9.59
N ALA A 60 21.68 5.96 10.12
CA ALA A 60 21.77 7.32 9.60
C ALA A 60 23.20 7.88 9.68
N ALA A 61 23.92 7.65 10.79
CA ALA A 61 25.31 8.09 10.94
C ALA A 61 26.25 7.41 9.91
N ARG A 62 26.02 6.12 9.61
CA ARG A 62 26.75 5.42 8.55
C ARG A 62 26.43 6.01 7.16
N SER A 63 25.18 6.40 6.92
CA SER A 63 24.78 7.08 5.67
C SER A 63 25.40 8.47 5.55
N GLU A 64 25.35 9.27 6.61
CA GLU A 64 25.95 10.61 6.64
C GLU A 64 27.46 10.56 6.31
N ALA A 65 28.20 9.57 6.82
CA ALA A 65 29.60 9.37 6.48
C ALA A 65 29.80 9.13 4.96
N ARG A 66 28.96 8.30 4.34
CA ARG A 66 28.98 8.03 2.89
C ARG A 66 28.70 9.29 2.07
N TRP A 67 27.72 10.09 2.49
CA TRP A 67 27.40 11.37 1.85
C TRP A 67 28.56 12.37 1.94
N ARG A 68 29.20 12.49 3.11
CA ARG A 68 30.40 13.35 3.28
C ARG A 68 31.57 12.94 2.41
N GLU A 69 31.71 11.65 2.14
CA GLU A 69 32.73 11.09 1.26
C GLU A 69 32.32 11.11 -0.23
N ALA A 70 31.10 11.57 -0.56
CA ALA A 70 30.52 11.50 -1.91
C ALA A 70 30.40 10.08 -2.49
N HIS A 71 30.15 9.10 -1.62
CA HIS A 71 29.95 7.69 -1.98
C HIS A 71 28.60 7.15 -1.42
N PRO A 72 27.45 7.77 -1.76
CA PRO A 72 26.15 7.24 -1.34
C PRO A 72 25.95 5.82 -1.87
N LYS A 73 25.30 4.99 -1.07
CA LYS A 73 25.15 3.55 -1.30
C LYS A 73 24.12 3.21 -2.37
N GLY A 74 23.05 3.99 -2.46
CA GLY A 74 21.89 3.69 -3.28
C GLY A 74 21.05 4.93 -3.59
N LEU A 75 19.89 4.71 -4.20
CA LEU A 75 19.02 5.77 -4.73
C LEU A 75 18.43 6.64 -3.61
N LEU A 76 18.13 6.04 -2.46
CA LEU A 76 17.52 6.68 -1.30
C LEU A 76 18.39 6.49 -0.03
N ASP A 77 19.72 6.42 -0.19
CA ASP A 77 20.66 6.25 0.93
C ASP A 77 20.44 7.34 1.99
N GLY A 78 20.13 6.91 3.22
CA GLY A 78 19.90 7.80 4.35
C GLY A 78 18.46 8.29 4.52
N VAL A 79 17.54 7.96 3.61
CA VAL A 79 16.12 8.31 3.75
C VAL A 79 15.48 7.43 4.85
N PRO A 80 14.79 8.02 5.85
CA PRO A 80 14.04 7.27 6.85
C PRO A 80 12.88 6.49 6.22
N ILE A 81 12.69 5.24 6.61
CA ILE A 81 11.62 4.38 6.11
C ILE A 81 10.99 3.55 7.23
N SER A 82 9.68 3.36 7.12
CA SER A 82 8.94 2.38 7.92
C SER A 82 8.52 1.18 7.07
N ILE A 83 8.39 0.01 7.71
CA ILE A 83 8.02 -1.23 7.02
C ILE A 83 6.89 -1.92 7.76
N LYS A 84 5.86 -2.36 7.03
CA LYS A 84 4.71 -3.06 7.64
C LYS A 84 5.16 -4.30 8.40
N ASP A 85 4.52 -4.58 9.55
CA ASP A 85 4.81 -5.74 10.41
C ASP A 85 4.40 -7.12 9.83
N ILE A 86 4.49 -7.27 8.51
CA ILE A 86 4.32 -8.52 7.77
C ILE A 86 5.65 -8.98 7.16
N PHE A 87 6.54 -8.03 6.89
CA PHE A 87 7.84 -8.28 6.30
C PHE A 87 8.84 -8.75 7.37
N LEU A 88 9.46 -9.90 7.12
CA LEU A 88 10.58 -10.34 7.94
C LEU A 88 11.69 -9.28 7.86
N THR A 89 12.28 -8.97 9.01
CA THR A 89 13.34 -7.98 9.17
C THR A 89 14.38 -8.57 10.11
N ASP A 90 15.62 -8.72 9.67
CA ASP A 90 16.72 -9.19 10.51
C ASP A 90 16.88 -8.27 11.72
N GLY A 91 17.00 -8.87 12.92
CA GLY A 91 17.09 -8.15 14.19
C GLY A 91 15.76 -7.68 14.80
N TRP A 92 14.66 -7.61 14.05
CA TRP A 92 13.37 -7.14 14.57
C TRP A 92 12.29 -8.22 14.58
N PRO A 93 11.44 -8.27 15.63
CA PRO A 93 10.28 -9.12 15.60
C PRO A 93 9.33 -8.79 14.44
N THR A 94 8.66 -9.83 13.94
CA THR A 94 7.60 -9.68 12.93
C THR A 94 6.35 -10.38 13.43
N LEU A 95 5.49 -9.65 14.13
CA LEU A 95 4.40 -10.21 14.94
C LEU A 95 3.06 -10.22 14.21
N ARG A 96 2.95 -9.45 13.12
CA ARG A 96 1.79 -9.44 12.21
C ARG A 96 0.52 -9.04 12.95
N GLY A 97 0.61 -8.11 13.89
CA GLY A 97 -0.54 -7.71 14.73
C GLY A 97 -1.15 -8.85 15.56
N SER A 98 -0.46 -9.99 15.70
CA SER A 98 -1.00 -11.18 16.36
C SER A 98 -0.27 -11.51 17.65
N ARG A 99 -1.02 -11.97 18.65
CA ARG A 99 -0.45 -12.58 19.86
C ARG A 99 -0.04 -14.04 19.65
N ALA A 100 -0.33 -14.60 18.48
CA ALA A 100 0.02 -15.97 18.09
C ALA A 100 1.51 -16.16 17.78
N VAL A 101 2.25 -15.07 17.55
CA VAL A 101 3.64 -15.11 17.13
C VAL A 101 4.54 -14.81 18.33
N GLU A 102 5.44 -15.74 18.66
CA GLU A 102 6.41 -15.53 19.73
C GLU A 102 7.39 -14.40 19.37
N SER A 103 7.48 -13.37 20.20
CA SER A 103 8.39 -12.25 19.96
C SER A 103 9.85 -12.57 20.30
N ASN A 104 10.07 -13.36 21.36
CA ASN A 104 11.39 -13.66 21.92
C ASN A 104 12.05 -14.87 21.24
N GLN A 105 12.20 -14.79 19.92
CA GLN A 105 12.92 -15.78 19.11
C GLN A 105 13.99 -15.08 18.24
N PRO A 106 14.98 -15.82 17.71
CA PRO A 106 15.96 -15.23 16.81
C PRO A 106 15.32 -14.79 15.49
N TRP A 107 15.36 -13.49 15.19
CA TRP A 107 14.96 -12.91 13.91
C TRP A 107 16.22 -12.69 13.07
N ARG A 108 16.51 -13.62 12.15
CA ARG A 108 17.79 -13.69 11.41
C ARG A 108 17.67 -13.53 9.90
N VAL A 109 16.50 -13.08 9.43
CA VAL A 109 16.16 -13.11 8.01
C VAL A 109 15.45 -11.83 7.63
N ASP A 110 16.04 -11.11 6.67
CA ASP A 110 15.33 -10.08 5.93
C ASP A 110 14.47 -10.73 4.83
N SER A 111 13.22 -10.26 4.72
CA SER A 111 12.42 -10.44 3.50
C SER A 111 13.11 -9.78 2.29
N PRO A 112 12.74 -10.09 1.04
CA PRO A 112 13.32 -9.43 -0.13
C PRO A 112 13.16 -7.91 -0.04
N VAL A 113 11.98 -7.42 0.38
CA VAL A 113 11.71 -6.01 0.64
C VAL A 113 12.73 -5.42 1.62
N ALA A 114 12.85 -5.97 2.83
CA ALA A 114 13.79 -5.46 3.84
C ALA A 114 15.25 -5.51 3.34
N ALA A 115 15.64 -6.62 2.69
CA ALA A 115 16.99 -6.78 2.17
C ALA A 115 17.33 -5.74 1.10
N ARG A 116 16.39 -5.40 0.21
CA ARG A 116 16.60 -4.39 -0.85
C ARG A 116 16.71 -2.98 -0.29
N LEU A 117 15.84 -2.60 0.63
CA LEU A 117 15.90 -1.29 1.28
C LEU A 117 17.20 -1.12 2.08
N ARG A 118 17.63 -2.17 2.81
CA ARG A 118 18.89 -2.17 3.55
C ARG A 118 20.10 -2.13 2.61
N ALA A 119 20.03 -2.83 1.47
CA ALA A 119 21.08 -2.79 0.45
C ALA A 119 21.20 -1.40 -0.19
N ASP A 120 20.09 -0.69 -0.39
CA ASP A 120 20.06 0.69 -0.89
C ASP A 120 20.65 1.70 0.12
N GLY A 121 20.57 1.39 1.42
CA GLY A 121 21.10 2.25 2.49
C GLY A 121 20.05 3.14 3.15
N MET A 122 18.77 2.86 2.91
CA MET A 122 17.68 3.49 3.63
C MET A 122 17.75 3.17 5.13
N VAL A 123 17.24 4.09 5.95
CA VAL A 123 17.33 4.02 7.42
C VAL A 123 16.03 3.48 7.98
N PHE A 124 16.09 2.31 8.62
CA PHE A 124 14.94 1.63 9.17
C PHE A 124 14.53 2.28 10.49
N VAL A 125 13.38 2.95 10.52
CA VAL A 125 12.90 3.66 11.72
C VAL A 125 12.08 2.73 12.62
N GLY A 126 11.22 1.90 12.02
CA GLY A 126 10.35 1.03 12.79
C GLY A 126 9.44 0.14 11.95
N LYS A 127 8.64 -0.67 12.65
CA LYS A 127 7.59 -1.51 12.09
C LYS A 127 6.24 -0.86 12.29
N THR A 128 5.45 -0.75 11.22
CA THR A 128 4.11 -0.18 11.28
C THR A 128 3.05 -1.23 11.58
N THR A 129 2.00 -0.80 12.28
CA THR A 129 0.86 -1.63 12.66
C THR A 129 0.12 -2.18 11.44
N THR A 130 -0.53 -3.32 11.67
CA THR A 130 -1.38 -4.04 10.72
C THR A 130 -2.50 -4.69 11.55
N PRO A 131 -3.70 -4.93 11.00
CA PRO A 131 -4.59 -5.90 11.62
C PRO A 131 -3.92 -7.25 11.70
N GLU A 132 -4.44 -8.08 12.60
CA GLU A 132 -3.93 -9.43 12.83
C GLU A 132 -3.75 -10.18 11.50
N LEU A 133 -2.56 -10.73 11.26
CA LEU A 133 -2.21 -11.52 10.08
C LEU A 133 -2.57 -10.86 8.72
N ALA A 134 -2.75 -9.52 8.71
CA ALA A 134 -3.21 -8.73 7.56
C ALA A 134 -4.57 -9.17 6.98
N TRP A 135 -5.47 -9.77 7.78
CA TRP A 135 -6.66 -10.46 7.28
C TRP A 135 -7.85 -9.57 6.88
N LYS A 136 -7.93 -8.33 7.39
CA LYS A 136 -9.06 -7.40 7.17
C LYS A 136 -8.63 -6.03 6.63
N ALA A 137 -9.61 -5.25 6.16
CA ALA A 137 -9.40 -3.95 5.52
C ALA A 137 -9.49 -2.74 6.47
N VAL A 138 -9.48 -2.96 7.79
CA VAL A 138 -9.27 -1.93 8.80
C VAL A 138 -8.03 -2.27 9.64
N THR A 139 -7.45 -1.32 10.36
CA THR A 139 -6.21 -1.52 11.10
C THR A 139 -6.43 -1.49 12.60
N ASP A 140 -7.10 -2.53 13.09
CA ASP A 140 -7.12 -2.89 14.51
C ASP A 140 -6.62 -4.32 14.70
N SER A 141 -5.90 -4.56 15.80
CA SER A 141 -5.37 -5.88 16.11
C SER A 141 -5.39 -6.17 17.62
N PRO A 142 -5.49 -7.46 18.03
CA PRO A 142 -5.37 -7.83 19.44
C PRO A 142 -4.02 -7.46 20.06
N LEU A 143 -2.96 -7.35 19.25
CA LEU A 143 -1.61 -7.03 19.73
C LEU A 143 -1.43 -5.54 20.00
N THR A 144 -1.85 -4.69 19.06
CA THR A 144 -1.49 -3.27 19.05
C THR A 144 -2.68 -2.34 19.27
N GLY A 145 -3.91 -2.84 19.32
CA GLY A 145 -5.10 -1.99 19.37
C GLY A 145 -5.42 -1.38 18.01
N ILE A 146 -6.05 -0.19 18.01
CA ILE A 146 -6.63 0.45 16.83
C ILE A 146 -5.69 1.57 16.35
N THR A 147 -5.34 1.57 15.07
CA THR A 147 -4.66 2.68 14.41
C THR A 147 -5.68 3.72 13.94
N ARG A 148 -5.42 5.00 14.22
CA ARG A 148 -6.32 6.12 13.96
C ARG A 148 -5.92 6.91 12.72
N ASN A 149 -6.90 7.48 12.03
CA ASN A 149 -6.68 8.25 10.81
C ASN A 149 -6.15 9.65 11.15
N PRO A 150 -5.03 10.11 10.57
CA PRO A 150 -4.52 11.47 10.82
C PRO A 150 -5.47 12.59 10.38
N ALA A 151 -6.38 12.36 9.43
CA ALA A 151 -7.39 13.33 9.04
C ALA A 151 -8.49 13.51 10.11
N ASP A 152 -8.83 12.43 10.82
CA ASP A 152 -9.74 12.44 11.97
C ASP A 152 -9.51 11.17 12.82
N PRO A 153 -8.96 11.29 14.05
CA PRO A 153 -8.67 10.14 14.89
C PRO A 153 -9.89 9.29 15.32
N ALA A 154 -11.11 9.78 15.14
CA ALA A 154 -12.32 8.97 15.33
C ALA A 154 -12.53 7.94 14.22
N LEU A 155 -11.86 8.08 13.08
CA LEU A 155 -12.08 7.29 11.88
C LEU A 155 -10.97 6.27 11.62
N THR A 156 -11.33 5.22 10.87
CA THR A 156 -10.40 4.17 10.44
C THR A 156 -9.40 4.72 9.43
N THR A 157 -8.16 4.24 9.51
CA THR A 157 -7.16 4.40 8.45
C THR A 157 -7.45 3.54 7.24
N GLY A 158 -8.43 2.62 7.32
CA GLY A 158 -8.49 1.49 6.41
C GLY A 158 -7.36 0.50 6.72
N GLY A 159 -7.05 -0.40 5.80
CA GLY A 159 -6.13 -1.49 6.10
C GLY A 159 -5.98 -2.50 4.98
N SER A 160 -5.09 -3.47 5.12
CA SER A 160 -4.32 -3.78 6.33
C SER A 160 -3.03 -2.96 6.53
N SER A 161 -2.63 -2.09 5.60
CA SER A 161 -1.40 -1.27 5.76
C SER A 161 -1.71 0.10 6.39
N GLY A 162 -2.66 0.17 7.33
CA GLY A 162 -3.12 1.45 7.89
C GLY A 162 -2.08 2.16 8.74
N GLY A 163 -1.22 1.44 9.48
CA GLY A 163 -0.10 2.04 10.20
C GLY A 163 0.88 2.73 9.26
N ALA A 164 1.21 2.09 8.14
CA ALA A 164 2.05 2.69 7.11
C ALA A 164 1.41 3.95 6.51
N ALA A 165 0.10 3.92 6.23
CA ALA A 165 -0.59 5.08 5.69
C ALA A 165 -0.67 6.25 6.70
N ALA A 166 -1.00 5.96 7.95
CA ALA A 166 -1.04 6.96 9.01
C ALA A 166 0.34 7.58 9.26
N ALA A 167 1.39 6.77 9.30
CA ALA A 167 2.76 7.26 9.50
C ALA A 167 3.19 8.23 8.39
N VAL A 168 2.95 7.87 7.12
CA VAL A 168 3.30 8.74 5.98
C VAL A 168 2.45 10.00 5.97
N ALA A 169 1.13 9.89 6.19
CA ALA A 169 0.22 11.03 6.20
C ALA A 169 0.50 12.03 7.35
N ALA A 170 0.94 11.53 8.51
CA ALA A 170 1.30 12.35 9.66
C ALA A 170 2.75 12.88 9.64
N GLY A 171 3.51 12.63 8.56
CA GLY A 171 4.91 13.06 8.48
C GLY A 171 5.86 12.30 9.40
N MET A 172 5.45 11.14 9.93
CA MET A 172 6.27 10.23 10.75
C MET A 172 7.21 9.35 9.89
N GLY A 173 7.66 9.91 8.76
CA GLY A 173 8.48 9.27 7.75
C GLY A 173 7.97 9.59 6.34
N PRO A 174 8.86 9.86 5.37
CA PRO A 174 8.45 10.26 4.02
C PRO A 174 7.86 9.09 3.21
N VAL A 175 8.25 7.86 3.53
CA VAL A 175 7.88 6.66 2.77
C VAL A 175 7.74 5.41 3.65
N ALA A 176 6.93 4.47 3.18
CA ALA A 176 6.72 3.17 3.78
C ALA A 176 6.53 2.07 2.73
N VAL A 177 6.58 0.80 3.17
CA VAL A 177 6.20 -0.35 2.33
C VAL A 177 5.09 -1.15 3.01
N GLY A 178 4.02 -1.38 2.27
CA GLY A 178 2.84 -2.15 2.69
C GLY A 178 2.66 -3.46 1.92
N THR A 179 1.54 -4.12 2.20
CA THR A 179 1.08 -5.29 1.42
C THR A 179 -0.37 -5.10 0.98
N ASP A 180 -0.75 -5.69 -0.15
CA ASP A 180 -2.07 -5.55 -0.76
C ASP A 180 -2.58 -6.91 -1.25
N GLY A 181 -3.56 -7.46 -0.51
CA GLY A 181 -4.23 -8.74 -0.83
C GLY A 181 -5.63 -8.57 -1.44
N GLY A 182 -6.31 -7.48 -1.12
CA GLY A 182 -7.60 -7.09 -1.69
C GLY A 182 -7.81 -5.58 -1.67
N GLY A 183 -6.73 -4.80 -1.70
CA GLY A 183 -6.72 -3.34 -1.53
C GLY A 183 -5.83 -2.83 -0.40
N SER A 184 -5.11 -3.68 0.31
CA SER A 184 -4.49 -3.31 1.57
C SER A 184 -3.35 -2.26 1.52
N ILE A 185 -2.91 -1.83 0.33
CA ILE A 185 -2.11 -0.61 0.14
C ILE A 185 -3.02 0.55 -0.27
N ARG A 186 -3.91 0.31 -1.24
CA ARG A 186 -4.73 1.34 -1.90
C ARG A 186 -5.85 1.89 -1.00
N ILE A 187 -6.54 1.03 -0.25
CA ILE A 187 -7.60 1.39 0.70
C ILE A 187 -7.08 2.41 1.71
N PRO A 188 -6.01 2.10 2.50
CA PRO A 188 -5.53 3.06 3.47
C PRO A 188 -4.84 4.27 2.85
N ALA A 189 -4.26 4.13 1.64
CA ALA A 189 -3.76 5.29 0.91
C ALA A 189 -4.89 6.28 0.55
N SER A 190 -6.04 5.78 0.10
CA SER A 190 -7.23 6.60 -0.15
C SER A 190 -7.75 7.27 1.11
N PHE A 191 -7.88 6.53 2.22
CA PHE A 191 -8.46 7.07 3.46
C PHE A 191 -7.55 8.04 4.21
N CYS A 192 -6.22 7.88 4.10
CA CYS A 192 -5.24 8.77 4.73
C CYS A 192 -4.72 9.86 3.79
N GLY A 193 -5.15 9.89 2.52
CA GLY A 193 -4.77 10.95 1.57
C GLY A 193 -3.32 10.88 1.11
N ILE A 194 -2.79 9.68 0.88
CA ILE A 194 -1.42 9.47 0.39
C ILE A 194 -1.41 8.67 -0.91
N VAL A 195 -0.23 8.53 -1.52
CA VAL A 195 -0.03 7.66 -2.67
C VAL A 195 0.20 6.22 -2.20
N GLY A 196 -0.50 5.26 -2.80
CA GLY A 196 -0.31 3.84 -2.54
C GLY A 196 -0.32 3.02 -3.82
N PHE A 197 0.81 2.39 -4.14
CA PHE A 197 0.95 1.62 -5.37
C PHE A 197 0.98 0.11 -5.12
N LYS A 198 0.02 -0.60 -5.70
CA LYS A 198 0.03 -2.06 -5.81
C LYS A 198 0.58 -2.46 -7.19
N PRO A 199 1.83 -2.94 -7.29
CA PRO A 199 2.39 -3.33 -8.56
C PRO A 199 1.75 -4.62 -9.12
N THR A 200 2.16 -5.00 -10.32
CA THR A 200 1.84 -6.29 -10.94
C THR A 200 2.26 -7.44 -10.02
N TYR A 201 1.45 -8.49 -9.93
CA TYR A 201 1.81 -9.68 -9.16
C TYR A 201 3.18 -10.24 -9.59
N GLY A 202 4.06 -10.45 -8.62
CA GLY A 202 5.44 -10.93 -8.82
C GLY A 202 6.45 -9.84 -9.20
N ARG A 203 6.06 -8.58 -9.37
CA ARG A 203 7.01 -7.49 -9.67
C ARG A 203 7.94 -7.21 -8.49
N VAL A 204 7.40 -7.14 -7.29
CA VAL A 204 8.17 -7.06 -6.04
C VAL A 204 8.24 -8.47 -5.45
N PRO A 205 9.44 -9.10 -5.37
CA PRO A 205 9.57 -10.44 -4.85
C PRO A 205 9.12 -10.55 -3.40
N MET A 206 8.45 -11.65 -3.04
CA MET A 206 7.98 -11.93 -1.69
C MET A 206 8.56 -13.22 -1.13
N PHE A 207 9.14 -13.10 0.08
CA PHE A 207 9.50 -14.25 0.89
C PHE A 207 9.31 -13.93 2.39
N PRO A 208 8.70 -14.84 3.17
CA PRO A 208 8.05 -16.08 2.76
C PRO A 208 6.86 -15.84 1.81
N ALA A 209 6.43 -16.89 1.10
CA ALA A 209 5.24 -16.80 0.27
C ALA A 209 4.01 -16.43 1.13
N SER A 210 3.16 -15.55 0.60
CA SER A 210 1.92 -15.18 1.29
C SER A 210 0.94 -16.35 1.34
N PRO A 211 0.24 -16.57 2.48
CA PRO A 211 -0.84 -17.56 2.55
C PRO A 211 -2.01 -17.24 1.62
N PHE A 212 -2.16 -15.96 1.21
CA PHE A 212 -3.17 -15.53 0.24
C PHE A 212 -2.72 -15.71 -1.23
N GLY A 213 -1.59 -16.38 -1.45
CA GLY A 213 -1.10 -16.75 -2.77
C GLY A 213 -0.98 -15.55 -3.73
N GLN A 214 -1.56 -15.71 -4.93
CA GLN A 214 -1.46 -14.70 -6.00
C GLN A 214 -2.21 -13.40 -5.75
N LEU A 215 -3.05 -13.34 -4.70
CA LEU A 215 -3.75 -12.11 -4.34
C LEU A 215 -2.80 -11.08 -3.70
N ALA A 216 -1.72 -11.55 -3.07
CA ALA A 216 -0.85 -10.73 -2.25
C ALA A 216 0.27 -10.07 -3.06
N HIS A 217 0.42 -8.78 -2.83
CA HIS A 217 1.44 -7.93 -3.43
C HIS A 217 2.15 -7.15 -2.32
N ALA A 218 3.42 -6.81 -2.54
CA ALA A 218 4.14 -5.79 -1.78
C ALA A 218 4.27 -4.53 -2.65
N GLY A 219 4.26 -3.35 -2.05
CA GLY A 219 4.33 -2.10 -2.80
C GLY A 219 4.52 -0.86 -1.93
N PRO A 220 4.95 0.24 -2.54
CA PRO A 220 5.29 1.47 -1.82
C PRO A 220 4.05 2.28 -1.41
N MET A 221 4.21 3.03 -0.32
CA MET A 221 3.25 3.99 0.22
C MET A 221 4.00 5.27 0.55
N THR A 222 3.64 6.39 -0.09
CA THR A 222 4.48 7.60 -0.14
C THR A 222 3.61 8.85 -0.22
N ARG A 223 4.21 10.04 -0.06
CA ARG A 223 3.50 11.31 -0.30
C ARG A 223 3.37 11.67 -1.78
N THR A 224 4.34 11.27 -2.60
CA THR A 224 4.36 11.58 -4.02
C THR A 224 4.52 10.33 -4.89
N VAL A 225 4.09 10.43 -6.15
CA VAL A 225 4.25 9.37 -7.15
C VAL A 225 5.73 9.15 -7.49
N GLU A 226 6.55 10.20 -7.46
CA GLU A 226 7.99 10.09 -7.72
C GLU A 226 8.71 9.23 -6.65
N ASP A 227 8.39 9.42 -5.37
CA ASP A 227 8.92 8.60 -4.28
C ASP A 227 8.49 7.12 -4.45
N ALA A 228 7.26 6.87 -4.89
CA ALA A 228 6.78 5.52 -5.17
C ALA A 228 7.55 4.87 -6.34
N ALA A 229 7.81 5.62 -7.42
CA ALA A 229 8.58 5.13 -8.56
C ALA A 229 10.02 4.76 -8.16
N LEU A 230 10.67 5.56 -7.32
CA LEU A 230 12.00 5.25 -6.78
C LEU A 230 12.04 3.99 -5.93
N LEU A 231 11.06 3.84 -5.03
CA LEU A 231 10.95 2.61 -4.26
C LEU A 231 10.73 1.40 -5.16
N MET A 232 9.97 1.54 -6.25
CA MET A 232 9.81 0.45 -7.21
C MET A 232 11.12 0.04 -7.88
N ASP A 233 12.04 0.97 -8.14
CA ASP A 233 13.38 0.68 -8.67
C ASP A 233 14.23 -0.16 -7.69
N ILE A 234 14.04 0.05 -6.39
CA ILE A 234 14.72 -0.70 -5.32
C ILE A 234 14.05 -2.06 -5.09
N LEU A 235 12.72 -2.06 -4.96
CA LEU A 235 11.91 -3.21 -4.54
C LEU A 235 11.75 -4.27 -5.63
N SER A 236 11.85 -3.88 -6.91
CA SER A 236 11.66 -4.81 -8.05
C SER A 236 12.91 -5.62 -8.42
N LEU A 237 13.99 -5.50 -7.63
CA LEU A 237 15.22 -6.26 -7.85
C LEU A 237 15.00 -7.75 -7.54
N PRO A 238 15.54 -8.66 -8.37
CA PRO A 238 15.21 -10.09 -8.32
C PRO A 238 15.67 -10.76 -7.02
N ASP A 239 14.90 -11.70 -6.49
CA ASP A 239 15.26 -12.49 -5.31
C ASP A 239 14.89 -13.96 -5.52
N HIS A 240 15.90 -14.84 -5.54
CA HIS A 240 15.73 -16.27 -5.81
C HIS A 240 14.76 -17.01 -4.87
N ARG A 241 14.44 -16.44 -3.70
CA ARG A 241 13.51 -17.04 -2.72
C ARG A 241 12.05 -16.94 -3.15
N ASP A 242 11.72 -16.08 -4.12
CA ASP A 242 10.40 -16.01 -4.72
C ASP A 242 10.37 -16.72 -6.09
N PRO A 243 9.71 -17.89 -6.20
CA PRO A 243 9.57 -18.60 -7.47
C PRO A 243 8.59 -17.93 -8.45
N ASN A 244 7.79 -16.95 -8.01
CA ASN A 244 6.81 -16.24 -8.83
C ASN A 244 7.30 -14.88 -9.33
N GLN A 245 8.53 -14.48 -8.98
CA GLN A 245 9.06 -13.19 -9.39
C GLN A 245 9.03 -13.03 -10.92
N LEU A 246 8.74 -11.81 -11.37
CA LEU A 246 8.82 -11.46 -12.79
C LEU A 246 10.27 -11.26 -13.21
N ALA A 247 10.50 -11.30 -14.53
CA ALA A 247 11.78 -10.87 -15.09
C ALA A 247 12.09 -9.42 -14.65
N PRO A 248 13.37 -9.08 -14.42
CA PRO A 248 13.78 -7.72 -14.11
C PRO A 248 13.19 -6.71 -15.11
N PRO A 249 12.77 -5.51 -14.65
CA PRO A 249 12.28 -4.49 -15.55
C PRO A 249 13.37 -4.08 -16.54
N ARG A 250 12.97 -3.70 -17.75
CA ARG A 250 13.92 -3.31 -18.82
C ARG A 250 14.45 -1.89 -18.64
N THR A 251 13.68 -1.06 -17.97
CA THR A 251 13.94 0.35 -17.66
C THR A 251 13.67 0.59 -16.18
N THR A 252 14.06 1.76 -15.67
CA THR A 252 13.70 2.17 -14.31
C THR A 252 12.34 2.83 -14.31
N PHE A 253 11.58 2.65 -13.23
CA PHE A 253 10.28 3.29 -13.03
C PHE A 253 10.42 4.80 -12.94
N ARG A 254 11.44 5.32 -12.24
CA ARG A 254 11.73 6.77 -12.27
C ARG A 254 12.19 7.24 -13.65
N GLY A 255 12.79 6.38 -14.48
CA GLY A 255 13.17 6.75 -15.84
C GLY A 255 11.96 6.97 -16.74
N GLU A 256 10.91 6.18 -16.55
CA GLU A 256 9.70 6.20 -17.38
C GLU A 256 8.57 7.08 -16.83
N PHE A 257 8.62 7.54 -15.57
CA PHE A 257 7.48 8.26 -14.98
C PHE A 257 7.15 9.62 -15.63
N ASN A 258 8.09 10.21 -16.39
CA ASN A 258 7.90 11.43 -17.18
C ASN A 258 7.58 11.15 -18.66
N ARG A 259 7.31 9.89 -19.04
CA ARG A 259 6.89 9.56 -20.41
C ARG A 259 5.64 10.36 -20.80
N GLU A 260 5.54 10.70 -22.08
CA GLU A 260 4.35 11.37 -22.61
C GLU A 260 3.14 10.44 -22.51
N VAL A 261 2.09 10.92 -21.84
CA VAL A 261 0.81 10.22 -21.64
C VAL A 261 -0.37 10.96 -22.28
N ALA A 262 -0.12 12.11 -22.90
CA ALA A 262 -1.13 12.83 -23.66
C ALA A 262 -1.60 11.98 -24.85
N GLY A 263 -2.90 11.98 -25.11
CA GLY A 263 -3.51 11.20 -26.18
C GLY A 263 -3.78 9.74 -25.85
N LEU A 264 -3.44 9.26 -24.64
CA LEU A 264 -3.85 7.93 -24.20
C LEU A 264 -5.37 7.83 -24.14
N HIS A 265 -5.89 6.67 -24.53
CA HIS A 265 -7.29 6.30 -24.41
C HIS A 265 -7.53 5.76 -23.01
N VAL A 266 -8.30 6.48 -22.23
CA VAL A 266 -8.56 6.21 -20.82
C VAL A 266 -10.02 5.81 -20.65
N ALA A 267 -10.27 4.69 -19.99
CA ALA A 267 -11.63 4.38 -19.54
C ALA A 267 -11.88 5.02 -18.18
N TYR A 268 -13.07 5.57 -17.97
CA TYR A 268 -13.59 5.88 -16.65
C TYR A 268 -14.79 4.99 -16.36
N SER A 269 -14.68 4.19 -15.30
CA SER A 269 -15.80 3.49 -14.72
C SER A 269 -16.10 4.09 -13.36
N ARG A 270 -17.30 4.65 -13.21
CA ARG A 270 -17.74 5.27 -11.96
C ARG A 270 -17.96 4.25 -10.86
N ASP A 271 -18.53 3.09 -11.22
CA ASP A 271 -19.10 2.12 -10.30
C ASP A 271 -18.81 0.65 -10.70
N LEU A 272 -17.92 0.40 -11.67
CA LEU A 272 -17.66 -0.93 -12.24
C LEU A 272 -18.92 -1.64 -12.78
N GLY A 273 -20.04 -0.94 -12.92
CA GLY A 273 -21.35 -1.48 -13.27
C GLY A 273 -22.09 -2.20 -12.14
N TYR A 274 -21.56 -2.25 -10.91
CA TYR A 274 -22.19 -2.97 -9.79
C TYR A 274 -22.02 -2.33 -8.40
N VAL A 275 -21.25 -1.24 -8.26
CA VAL A 275 -20.92 -0.61 -6.99
C VAL A 275 -21.85 0.56 -6.67
N GLU A 276 -22.40 0.59 -5.46
CA GLU A 276 -23.04 1.81 -4.95
C GLU A 276 -21.96 2.78 -4.44
N VAL A 277 -21.84 3.93 -5.09
CA VAL A 277 -20.85 4.97 -4.74
C VAL A 277 -21.54 6.09 -3.98
N ASP A 278 -20.94 6.50 -2.87
CA ASP A 278 -21.35 7.70 -2.13
C ASP A 278 -21.40 8.90 -3.09
N PRO A 279 -22.52 9.65 -3.14
CA PRO A 279 -22.68 10.74 -4.11
C PRO A 279 -21.59 11.80 -4.05
N GLU A 280 -21.04 12.10 -2.86
CA GLU A 280 -19.98 13.08 -2.68
C GLU A 280 -18.65 12.56 -3.23
N VAL A 281 -18.30 11.31 -2.91
CA VAL A 281 -17.12 10.63 -3.47
C VAL A 281 -17.20 10.61 -5.00
N GLY A 282 -18.36 10.21 -5.53
CA GLY A 282 -18.60 10.18 -6.96
C GLY A 282 -18.42 11.55 -7.61
N ALA A 283 -18.99 12.62 -7.03
CA ALA A 283 -18.88 13.97 -7.56
C ALA A 283 -17.42 14.49 -7.57
N ILE A 284 -16.64 14.18 -6.53
CA ILE A 284 -15.21 14.54 -6.47
C ILE A 284 -14.44 13.84 -7.59
N ILE A 285 -14.69 12.55 -7.80
CA ILE A 285 -14.02 11.77 -8.86
C ILE A 285 -14.43 12.27 -10.25
N ASP A 286 -15.71 12.56 -10.49
CA ASP A 286 -16.20 13.11 -11.77
C ASP A 286 -15.47 14.40 -12.14
N ALA A 287 -15.33 15.32 -11.17
CA ALA A 287 -14.68 16.60 -11.40
C ALA A 287 -13.21 16.43 -11.78
N VAL A 288 -12.51 15.50 -11.14
CA VAL A 288 -11.10 15.21 -11.43
C VAL A 288 -10.95 14.52 -12.79
N VAL A 289 -11.83 13.58 -13.11
CA VAL A 289 -11.85 12.90 -14.41
C VAL A 289 -12.10 13.89 -15.56
N ALA A 290 -13.01 14.86 -15.37
CA ALA A 290 -13.24 15.92 -16.35
C ALA A 290 -11.99 16.76 -16.60
N ARG A 291 -11.26 17.14 -15.53
CA ARG A 291 -9.97 17.86 -15.67
C ARG A 291 -8.91 17.02 -16.39
N ILE A 292 -8.88 15.71 -16.14
CA ILE A 292 -7.95 14.78 -16.81
C ILE A 292 -8.24 14.73 -18.32
N ASP A 293 -9.51 14.70 -18.71
CA ASP A 293 -9.94 14.74 -20.12
C ASP A 293 -9.55 16.06 -20.80
N GLU A 294 -9.87 17.20 -20.15
CA GLU A 294 -9.49 18.53 -20.63
C GLU A 294 -7.98 18.72 -20.78
N ALA A 295 -7.19 18.05 -19.94
CA ALA A 295 -5.73 18.09 -19.97
C ALA A 295 -5.11 17.13 -21.02
N GLY A 296 -5.92 16.36 -21.74
CA GLY A 296 -5.50 15.63 -22.95
C GLY A 296 -5.35 14.11 -22.79
N LEU A 297 -5.79 13.51 -21.69
CA LEU A 297 -5.99 12.05 -21.61
C LEU A 297 -7.40 11.78 -22.08
N HIS A 298 -7.61 11.16 -23.25
CA HIS A 298 -8.94 11.00 -23.83
C HIS A 298 -9.79 10.04 -22.99
N VAL A 299 -10.69 10.58 -22.17
CA VAL A 299 -11.51 9.78 -21.26
C VAL A 299 -12.82 9.38 -21.92
N ALA A 300 -13.12 8.09 -21.92
CA ALA A 300 -14.40 7.52 -22.30
C ALA A 300 -15.05 6.81 -21.10
N ALA A 301 -16.35 7.02 -20.89
CA ALA A 301 -17.11 6.25 -19.92
C ALA A 301 -17.23 4.79 -20.40
N ALA A 302 -16.64 3.85 -19.65
CA ALA A 302 -16.64 2.44 -20.01
C ALA A 302 -16.41 1.55 -18.78
N ASP A 303 -17.28 0.55 -18.61
CA ASP A 303 -17.11 -0.50 -17.62
C ASP A 303 -16.31 -1.68 -18.20
N PRO A 304 -15.50 -2.37 -17.38
CA PRO A 304 -14.67 -3.48 -17.84
C PRO A 304 -15.43 -4.77 -18.20
N GLY A 305 -16.75 -4.81 -18.00
CA GLY A 305 -17.60 -5.91 -18.46
C GLY A 305 -17.58 -7.17 -17.59
N PHE A 306 -17.20 -7.06 -16.31
CA PHE A 306 -17.32 -8.14 -15.33
C PHE A 306 -18.35 -7.80 -14.24
N THR A 307 -18.94 -8.83 -13.64
CA THR A 307 -19.79 -8.69 -12.44
C THR A 307 -18.95 -8.82 -11.18
N ASP A 308 -19.51 -8.40 -10.04
CA ASP A 308 -18.90 -8.52 -8.73
C ASP A 308 -18.30 -9.95 -8.47
N PRO A 309 -16.96 -10.08 -8.33
CA PRO A 309 -16.32 -11.36 -8.03
C PRO A 309 -16.15 -11.62 -6.52
N LEU A 310 -16.98 -11.03 -5.66
CA LEU A 310 -16.94 -11.15 -4.20
C LEU A 310 -16.87 -12.61 -3.70
N GLU A 311 -17.80 -13.46 -4.13
CA GLU A 311 -17.86 -14.85 -3.66
C GLU A 311 -16.57 -15.64 -3.94
N PRO A 312 -16.04 -15.69 -5.18
CA PRO A 312 -14.76 -16.37 -5.43
C PRO A 312 -13.59 -15.67 -4.73
N PHE A 313 -13.62 -14.35 -4.53
CA PHE A 313 -12.60 -13.68 -3.72
C PHE A 313 -12.62 -14.17 -2.26
N GLU A 314 -13.79 -14.21 -1.61
CA GLU A 314 -13.95 -14.67 -0.23
C GLU A 314 -13.54 -16.15 -0.08
N GLN A 315 -13.83 -17.00 -1.06
CA GLN A 315 -13.37 -18.40 -1.08
C GLN A 315 -11.83 -18.49 -1.09
N LEU A 316 -11.17 -17.74 -1.97
CA LEU A 316 -9.69 -17.70 -2.02
C LEU A 316 -9.09 -17.15 -0.73
N TRP A 317 -9.72 -16.11 -0.16
CA TRP A 317 -9.29 -15.47 1.08
C TRP A 317 -9.42 -16.42 2.28
N ALA A 318 -10.57 -17.07 2.43
CA ALA A 318 -10.86 -18.02 3.48
C ALA A 318 -9.93 -19.25 3.43
N ALA A 319 -9.67 -19.78 2.23
CA ALA A 319 -8.71 -20.87 2.04
C ALA A 319 -7.29 -20.48 2.51
N GLY A 320 -6.83 -19.28 2.16
CA GLY A 320 -5.53 -18.76 2.60
C GLY A 320 -5.44 -18.59 4.12
N ALA A 321 -6.48 -18.01 4.73
CA ALA A 321 -6.58 -17.85 6.17
C ALA A 321 -6.55 -19.20 6.90
N ALA A 322 -7.36 -20.17 6.45
CA ALA A 322 -7.38 -21.52 7.04
C ALA A 322 -6.02 -22.22 6.91
N ALA A 323 -5.39 -22.15 5.73
CA ALA A 323 -4.06 -22.74 5.51
C ALA A 323 -3.00 -22.16 6.46
N LEU A 324 -3.00 -20.85 6.68
CA LEU A 324 -2.11 -20.18 7.64
C LEU A 324 -2.39 -20.63 9.07
N LEU A 325 -3.66 -20.58 9.50
CA LEU A 325 -4.03 -20.83 10.90
C LEU A 325 -3.80 -22.29 11.31
N ARG A 326 -3.89 -23.25 10.37
CA ARG A 326 -3.49 -24.64 10.61
C ARG A 326 -2.00 -24.80 10.98
N THR A 327 -1.14 -23.85 10.61
CA THR A 327 0.28 -23.88 11.00
C THR A 327 0.54 -23.24 12.37
N MET A 328 -0.49 -22.78 13.07
CA MET A 328 -0.40 -22.10 14.38
C MET A 328 -1.17 -22.92 15.45
N PRO A 329 -0.53 -23.91 16.10
CA PRO A 329 -1.19 -24.75 17.10
C PRO A 329 -1.73 -23.94 18.28
N GLY A 330 -2.96 -24.23 18.70
CA GLY A 330 -3.58 -23.60 19.89
C GLY A 330 -4.08 -22.16 19.68
N VAL A 331 -3.99 -21.62 18.46
CA VAL A 331 -4.29 -20.20 18.19
C VAL A 331 -5.77 -19.85 18.21
N ARG A 332 -6.66 -20.84 18.20
CA ARG A 332 -8.09 -20.64 17.97
C ARG A 332 -8.76 -19.71 19.00
N GLU A 333 -8.29 -19.72 20.24
CA GLU A 333 -8.84 -18.88 21.31
C GLU A 333 -8.22 -17.49 21.39
N THR A 334 -7.11 -17.25 20.67
CA THR A 334 -6.33 -16.00 20.76
C THR A 334 -6.44 -15.10 19.54
N ILE A 335 -6.98 -15.60 18.42
CA ILE A 335 -7.25 -14.81 17.21
C ILE A 335 -8.51 -13.96 17.31
N ASP A 336 -8.59 -12.94 16.46
CA ASP A 336 -9.79 -12.17 16.16
C ASP A 336 -10.97 -13.11 15.88
N PRO A 337 -12.11 -12.99 16.60
CA PRO A 337 -13.27 -13.84 16.38
C PRO A 337 -13.84 -13.80 14.96
N ALA A 338 -13.67 -12.69 14.23
CA ALA A 338 -14.09 -12.59 12.84
C ALA A 338 -13.14 -13.35 11.91
N LEU A 339 -11.83 -13.33 12.18
CA LEU A 339 -10.88 -14.22 11.52
C LEU A 339 -11.19 -15.69 11.80
N GLY A 340 -11.62 -16.03 13.01
CA GLY A 340 -12.07 -17.37 13.37
C GLY A 340 -13.24 -17.88 12.53
N ARG A 341 -14.18 -16.99 12.14
CA ARG A 341 -15.27 -17.33 11.21
C ARG A 341 -14.76 -17.56 9.79
N VAL A 342 -13.87 -16.68 9.31
CA VAL A 342 -13.22 -16.85 7.99
C VAL A 342 -12.44 -18.16 7.92
N TRP A 343 -11.78 -18.55 9.03
CA TRP A 343 -11.14 -19.86 9.14
C TRP A 343 -12.16 -21.00 9.00
N ASP A 344 -13.28 -20.95 9.73
CA ASP A 344 -14.31 -21.99 9.63
C ASP A 344 -14.87 -22.15 8.21
N ASP A 345 -14.99 -21.06 7.47
CA ASP A 345 -15.44 -21.11 6.08
C ASP A 345 -14.36 -21.70 5.17
N GLY A 346 -13.09 -21.40 5.41
CA GLY A 346 -11.96 -22.02 4.71
C GLY A 346 -11.83 -23.52 4.94
N GLU A 347 -12.13 -24.03 6.15
CA GLU A 347 -12.11 -25.47 6.46
C GLU A 347 -13.24 -26.25 5.76
N LYS A 348 -14.33 -25.57 5.38
CA LYS A 348 -15.44 -26.18 4.62
C LYS A 348 -15.15 -26.25 3.12
N LEU A 349 -14.23 -25.42 2.63
CA LEU A 349 -13.96 -25.28 1.20
C LEU A 349 -13.27 -26.53 0.65
N THR A 350 -13.82 -27.09 -0.42
CA THR A 350 -13.21 -28.21 -1.13
C THR A 350 -12.11 -27.72 -2.07
N ALA A 351 -11.18 -28.62 -2.42
CA ALA A 351 -10.16 -28.32 -3.42
C ALA A 351 -10.76 -27.96 -4.80
N VAL A 352 -11.93 -28.50 -5.14
CA VAL A 352 -12.62 -28.21 -6.40
C VAL A 352 -13.17 -26.79 -6.41
N GLU A 353 -13.84 -26.36 -5.33
CA GLU A 353 -14.34 -24.99 -5.19
C GLU A 353 -13.20 -23.97 -5.24
N TYR A 354 -12.08 -24.25 -4.58
CA TYR A 354 -10.89 -23.40 -4.67
C TYR A 354 -10.38 -23.28 -6.12
N VAL A 355 -10.28 -24.40 -6.85
CA VAL A 355 -9.87 -24.38 -8.27
C VAL A 355 -10.88 -23.62 -9.14
N GLN A 356 -12.18 -23.71 -8.85
CA GLN A 356 -13.22 -22.93 -9.54
C GLN A 356 -13.08 -21.43 -9.27
N ALA A 357 -12.85 -21.02 -8.02
CA ALA A 357 -12.59 -19.63 -7.66
C ALA A 357 -11.36 -19.06 -8.38
N ARG A 358 -10.28 -19.86 -8.48
CA ARG A 358 -9.11 -19.54 -9.31
C ARG A 358 -9.44 -19.43 -10.79
N GLY A 359 -10.37 -20.24 -11.29
CA GLY A 359 -10.92 -20.15 -12.65
C GLY A 359 -11.63 -18.82 -12.90
N VAL A 360 -12.41 -18.32 -11.93
CA VAL A 360 -13.04 -16.99 -12.04
C VAL A 360 -11.99 -15.89 -12.09
N ALA A 361 -10.98 -15.93 -11.22
CA ALA A 361 -9.87 -14.98 -11.26
C ALA A 361 -9.14 -14.97 -12.63
N ALA A 362 -8.94 -16.15 -13.22
CA ALA A 362 -8.36 -16.26 -14.56
C ALA A 362 -9.26 -15.65 -15.65
N GLN A 363 -10.57 -15.90 -15.59
CA GLN A 363 -11.54 -15.32 -16.54
C GLN A 363 -11.62 -13.80 -16.40
N LEU A 364 -11.56 -13.28 -15.18
CA LEU A 364 -11.49 -11.84 -14.91
C LEU A 364 -10.22 -11.24 -15.55
N GLY A 365 -9.07 -11.91 -15.41
CA GLY A 365 -7.82 -11.51 -16.05
C GLY A 365 -7.89 -11.49 -17.58
N ILE A 366 -8.56 -12.46 -18.20
CA ILE A 366 -8.80 -12.48 -19.66
C ILE A 366 -9.69 -11.31 -20.09
N THR A 367 -10.74 -11.04 -19.32
CA THR A 367 -11.67 -9.93 -19.57
C THR A 367 -10.94 -8.60 -19.52
N MET A 368 -10.16 -8.36 -18.46
CA MET A 368 -9.35 -7.15 -18.31
C MET A 368 -8.22 -7.06 -19.35
N GLY A 369 -7.63 -8.19 -19.76
CA GLY A 369 -6.67 -8.21 -20.87
C GLY A 369 -7.30 -7.71 -22.16
N THR A 370 -8.51 -8.18 -22.48
CA THR A 370 -9.27 -7.73 -23.66
C THR A 370 -9.65 -6.25 -23.54
N PHE A 371 -10.10 -5.81 -22.37
CA PHE A 371 -10.43 -4.41 -22.11
C PHE A 371 -9.24 -3.48 -22.37
N HIS A 372 -8.03 -3.92 -22.01
CA HIS A 372 -6.81 -3.15 -22.20
C HIS A 372 -6.25 -3.14 -23.63
N GLU A 373 -6.82 -3.92 -24.55
CA GLU A 373 -6.55 -3.76 -25.99
C GLU A 373 -7.19 -2.47 -26.54
N GLU A 374 -8.25 -1.96 -25.88
CA GLU A 374 -8.97 -0.75 -26.28
C GLU A 374 -8.64 0.46 -25.40
N HIS A 375 -8.39 0.22 -24.10
CA HIS A 375 -8.14 1.26 -23.11
C HIS A 375 -6.77 1.11 -22.46
N ASN A 376 -5.93 2.15 -22.55
CA ASN A 376 -4.58 2.10 -22.00
C ASN A 376 -4.57 1.99 -20.47
N VAL A 377 -5.52 2.63 -19.79
CA VAL A 377 -5.74 2.53 -18.34
C VAL A 377 -7.22 2.68 -18.00
N LEU A 378 -7.61 2.20 -16.82
CA LEU A 378 -8.92 2.38 -16.22
C LEU A 378 -8.82 3.32 -15.01
N LEU A 379 -9.66 4.36 -14.99
CA LEU A 379 -9.91 5.22 -13.85
C LEU A 379 -11.17 4.76 -13.12
N THR A 380 -11.11 4.77 -11.80
CA THR A 380 -12.23 4.43 -10.90
C THR A 380 -12.00 5.07 -9.54
N PRO A 381 -13.03 5.32 -8.71
CA PRO A 381 -12.78 5.61 -7.30
C PRO A 381 -11.92 4.50 -6.66
N THR A 382 -11.00 4.84 -5.74
CA THR A 382 -10.32 3.82 -4.96
C THR A 382 -11.27 3.17 -3.95
N MET A 383 -12.16 3.96 -3.37
CA MET A 383 -13.16 3.55 -2.38
C MET A 383 -14.53 4.13 -2.76
N PRO A 384 -15.64 3.41 -2.51
CA PRO A 384 -16.99 3.92 -2.79
C PRO A 384 -17.48 4.89 -1.70
N ILE A 385 -16.82 4.94 -0.56
CA ILE A 385 -17.24 5.65 0.65
C ILE A 385 -16.06 6.41 1.25
N PRO A 386 -16.30 7.48 2.04
CA PRO A 386 -15.27 8.05 2.89
C PRO A 386 -14.90 7.10 4.05
N ALA A 387 -13.83 7.45 4.77
CA ALA A 387 -13.46 6.76 6.01
C ALA A 387 -14.62 6.79 7.03
N PHE A 388 -14.80 5.70 7.76
CA PHE A 388 -15.87 5.51 8.75
C PHE A 388 -15.29 5.28 10.16
N GLU A 389 -16.17 5.21 11.17
CA GLU A 389 -15.79 5.05 12.58
C GLU A 389 -14.77 3.92 12.81
N ALA A 390 -13.68 4.23 13.51
CA ALA A 390 -12.64 3.27 13.84
C ALA A 390 -13.11 2.22 14.85
N GLY A 391 -12.52 1.02 14.80
CA GLY A 391 -12.89 -0.10 15.68
C GLY A 391 -14.03 -0.96 15.14
N HIS A 392 -14.48 -0.70 13.92
CA HIS A 392 -15.47 -1.52 13.21
C HIS A 392 -14.85 -2.15 11.95
N ASP A 393 -15.21 -3.40 11.66
CA ASP A 393 -14.75 -4.12 10.45
C ASP A 393 -15.50 -3.66 9.18
N VAL A 394 -16.72 -3.15 9.38
CA VAL A 394 -17.60 -2.62 8.33
C VAL A 394 -18.21 -1.30 8.80
N PRO A 395 -18.65 -0.40 7.90
CA PRO A 395 -19.29 0.85 8.31
C PRO A 395 -20.48 0.59 9.24
N PRO A 396 -20.54 1.25 10.43
CA PRO A 396 -21.64 1.06 11.37
C PRO A 396 -23.01 1.29 10.73
N GLY A 397 -23.96 0.38 10.99
CA GLY A 397 -25.32 0.48 10.47
C GLY A 397 -25.51 0.12 8.99
N SER A 398 -24.45 -0.26 8.26
CA SER A 398 -24.52 -0.60 6.83
C SER A 398 -25.24 -1.92 6.52
N GLY A 399 -25.34 -2.83 7.49
CA GLY A 399 -25.88 -4.19 7.28
C GLY A 399 -24.91 -5.13 6.56
N LEU A 400 -23.70 -4.67 6.22
CA LEU A 400 -22.63 -5.51 5.67
C LEU A 400 -22.09 -6.47 6.73
N ARG A 401 -21.48 -7.58 6.28
CA ARG A 401 -21.04 -8.69 7.15
C ARG A 401 -19.55 -8.97 7.07
N SER A 402 -18.91 -8.59 5.96
CA SER A 402 -17.48 -8.78 5.73
C SER A 402 -16.88 -7.55 5.08
N TRP A 403 -15.59 -7.33 5.33
CA TRP A 403 -14.88 -6.19 4.79
C TRP A 403 -14.85 -6.09 3.25
N PRO A 404 -14.82 -7.20 2.46
CA PRO A 404 -14.76 -7.08 1.00
C PRO A 404 -16.01 -6.39 0.42
N GLN A 405 -17.15 -6.45 1.12
CA GLN A 405 -18.40 -5.85 0.67
C GLN A 405 -18.36 -4.31 0.61
N TRP A 406 -17.50 -3.64 1.38
CA TRP A 406 -17.33 -2.18 1.31
C TRP A 406 -16.07 -1.75 0.55
N THR A 407 -15.27 -2.70 0.04
CA THR A 407 -14.06 -2.46 -0.76
C THR A 407 -14.16 -3.01 -2.20
N PRO A 408 -15.28 -2.84 -2.93
CA PRO A 408 -15.51 -3.54 -4.21
C PRO A 408 -14.58 -3.11 -5.36
N PHE A 409 -13.97 -1.93 -5.26
CA PHE A 409 -13.08 -1.40 -6.29
C PHE A 409 -11.67 -2.00 -6.27
N THR A 410 -11.26 -2.73 -5.22
CA THR A 410 -9.84 -3.06 -5.04
C THR A 410 -9.49 -4.52 -5.32
N TYR A 411 -10.23 -5.48 -4.75
CA TYR A 411 -9.92 -6.91 -4.87
C TYR A 411 -10.04 -7.51 -6.28
N PRO A 412 -10.88 -7.00 -7.22
CA PRO A 412 -10.87 -7.50 -8.60
C PRO A 412 -9.46 -7.43 -9.21
N PHE A 413 -8.72 -6.35 -8.93
CA PHE A 413 -7.37 -6.13 -9.46
C PHE A 413 -6.26 -6.90 -8.72
N ASN A 414 -6.55 -7.46 -7.54
CA ASN A 414 -5.72 -8.49 -6.93
C ASN A 414 -5.91 -9.84 -7.63
N MET A 415 -7.16 -10.18 -7.96
CA MET A 415 -7.49 -11.42 -8.67
C MET A 415 -6.89 -11.46 -10.07
N THR A 416 -6.85 -10.33 -10.79
CA THR A 416 -6.19 -10.22 -12.11
C THR A 416 -4.67 -10.06 -12.03
N GLY A 417 -4.14 -9.65 -10.88
CA GLY A 417 -2.71 -9.37 -10.68
C GLY A 417 -2.19 -8.14 -11.44
N GLN A 418 -3.07 -7.23 -11.86
CA GLN A 418 -2.75 -5.99 -12.57
C GLN A 418 -2.16 -4.91 -11.66
N PRO A 419 -1.28 -4.02 -12.14
CA PRO A 419 -0.83 -2.88 -11.37
C PRO A 419 -1.97 -1.87 -11.16
N ALA A 420 -2.09 -1.33 -9.95
CA ALA A 420 -3.08 -0.32 -9.59
C ALA A 420 -2.52 0.64 -8.54
N ILE A 421 -2.71 1.94 -8.72
CA ILE A 421 -2.27 3.00 -7.79
C ILE A 421 -3.47 3.81 -7.30
N SER A 422 -3.46 4.18 -6.02
CA SER A 422 -4.35 5.20 -5.47
C SER A 422 -3.57 6.51 -5.34
N VAL A 423 -4.13 7.60 -5.86
CA VAL A 423 -3.61 8.97 -5.68
C VAL A 423 -4.67 9.84 -5.00
N PRO A 424 -4.30 10.73 -4.06
CA PRO A 424 -5.26 11.64 -3.44
C PRO A 424 -5.71 12.69 -4.47
N VAL A 425 -7.01 12.94 -4.56
CA VAL A 425 -7.57 13.86 -5.58
C VAL A 425 -8.53 14.92 -5.06
N GLY A 426 -8.82 14.90 -3.76
CA GLY A 426 -9.69 15.88 -3.12
C GLY A 426 -10.09 15.44 -1.73
N THR A 427 -10.97 16.22 -1.13
CA THR A 427 -11.55 15.94 0.18
C THR A 427 -13.06 16.12 0.15
N THR A 428 -13.76 15.36 0.99
CA THR A 428 -15.17 15.61 1.28
C THR A 428 -15.34 16.95 2.01
N ALA A 429 -16.58 17.41 2.16
CA ALA A 429 -16.94 18.58 2.95
C ALA A 429 -16.52 18.46 4.44
N ALA A 430 -16.38 17.22 4.94
CA ALA A 430 -15.85 16.94 6.27
C ALA A 430 -14.30 16.93 6.33
N GLY A 431 -13.62 17.20 5.22
CA GLY A 431 -12.16 17.20 5.13
C GLY A 431 -11.55 15.81 4.95
N LEU A 432 -12.35 14.78 4.66
CA LEU A 432 -11.85 13.41 4.54
C LEU A 432 -11.27 13.17 3.14
N PRO A 433 -10.05 12.59 3.02
CA PRO A 433 -9.43 12.35 1.73
C PRO A 433 -10.23 11.41 0.81
N VAL A 434 -10.16 11.67 -0.49
CA VAL A 434 -10.73 10.83 -1.56
C VAL A 434 -9.62 10.43 -2.53
N GLY A 435 -9.53 9.14 -2.83
CA GLY A 435 -8.53 8.57 -3.74
C GLY A 435 -9.11 8.23 -5.12
N LEU A 436 -8.38 8.59 -6.18
CA LEU A 436 -8.57 8.07 -7.53
C LEU A 436 -7.67 6.84 -7.72
N GLN A 437 -8.25 5.75 -8.20
CA GLN A 437 -7.52 4.57 -8.58
C GLN A 437 -7.27 4.54 -10.09
N ILE A 438 -6.03 4.27 -10.47
CA ILE A 438 -5.58 4.10 -11.86
C ILE A 438 -5.11 2.65 -12.00
N VAL A 439 -5.76 1.88 -12.87
CA VAL A 439 -5.45 0.46 -13.13
C VAL A 439 -4.89 0.31 -14.54
N GLY A 440 -3.75 -0.35 -14.66
CA GLY A 440 -3.09 -0.59 -15.95
C GLY A 440 -3.14 -2.05 -16.39
N PRO A 441 -2.75 -2.32 -17.64
CA PRO A 441 -2.54 -3.68 -18.12
C PRO A 441 -1.48 -4.38 -17.28
N ARG A 442 -1.58 -5.70 -17.16
CA ARG A 442 -0.57 -6.49 -16.46
C ARG A 442 0.82 -6.22 -17.06
N HIS A 443 1.83 -6.01 -16.20
CA HIS A 443 3.21 -5.66 -16.55
C HIS A 443 3.44 -4.22 -17.04
N SER A 444 2.44 -3.35 -16.98
CA SER A 444 2.55 -1.93 -17.35
C SER A 444 2.65 -1.03 -16.10
N ASP A 445 3.41 -1.48 -15.10
CA ASP A 445 3.64 -0.76 -13.84
C ASP A 445 4.19 0.66 -14.06
N ASP A 446 5.08 0.81 -15.06
CA ASP A 446 5.66 2.06 -15.52
C ASP A 446 4.62 3.03 -16.10
N LEU A 447 3.70 2.52 -16.94
CA LEU A 447 2.60 3.31 -17.49
C LEU A 447 1.68 3.83 -16.40
N VAL A 448 1.33 2.98 -15.42
CA VAL A 448 0.46 3.38 -14.30
C VAL A 448 1.10 4.50 -13.49
N LEU A 449 2.39 4.40 -13.18
CA LEU A 449 3.12 5.45 -12.47
C LEU A 449 3.21 6.75 -13.29
N ALA A 450 3.40 6.66 -14.61
CA ALA A 450 3.42 7.84 -15.47
C ALA A 450 2.07 8.58 -15.54
N VAL A 451 0.98 7.83 -15.68
CA VAL A 451 -0.38 8.42 -15.64
C VAL A 451 -0.66 9.04 -14.28
N ALA A 452 -0.29 8.35 -13.19
CA ALA A 452 -0.43 8.90 -11.84
C ALA A 452 0.36 10.18 -11.63
N ARG A 453 1.58 10.26 -12.18
CA ARG A 453 2.39 11.47 -12.15
C ARG A 453 1.72 12.63 -12.88
N PHE A 454 1.16 12.36 -14.05
CA PHE A 454 0.40 13.35 -14.80
C PHE A 454 -0.79 13.88 -13.98
N VAL A 455 -1.54 12.99 -13.34
CA VAL A 455 -2.67 13.37 -12.47
C VAL A 455 -2.19 14.20 -11.27
N GLU A 456 -1.14 13.76 -10.58
CA GLU A 456 -0.54 14.50 -9.46
C GLU A 456 -0.09 15.92 -9.88
N TRP A 457 0.59 16.04 -11.02
CA TRP A 457 0.99 17.34 -11.58
C TRP A 457 -0.22 18.24 -11.91
N LEU A 458 -1.24 17.67 -12.55
CA LEU A 458 -2.46 18.39 -12.92
C LEU A 458 -3.19 18.96 -11.71
N LEU A 459 -3.17 18.26 -10.58
CA LEU A 459 -3.86 18.64 -9.35
C LEU A 459 -3.04 19.60 -8.46
N ALA A 460 -1.72 19.66 -8.63
CA ALA A 460 -0.85 20.61 -7.94
C ALA A 460 -0.92 22.04 -8.51
N GLY A 461 -1.43 22.19 -9.74
CA GLY A 461 -1.73 23.47 -10.39
C GLY A 461 -3.21 23.83 -10.28
#